data_AF-A0A3R7UV97-F1
#
_entry.id   AF-A0A3R7UV97-F1
#
_cell.length_a   1.000
_cell.length_b   1.000
_cell.length_c   1.000
_cell.angle_alpha   90.00
_cell.angle_beta   90.00
_cell.angle_gamma   90.00
#
_symmetry.space_group_name_H-M   'P 1'
#
loop_
_entity.id
_entity.type
_entity.pdbx_description
1 polymer ?
#
loop_
_entity_poly.entity_id
_entity_poly.type
_entity_poly.pdbx_seq_one_letter_code
_entity_poly.pdbx_strand_id
1 'polypeptide(L)'
;MGDITAPDGLQALVADLGRGNVIDSELLEGGPLEAHELDDMDADQAAQVASHCFAVLFGHTVEESTGLEGDGDAGEWRGRVDGFGFVISRDDVGDLVLDFSVQA
;
A
#
# COMPACT_ATOMS: atom_id res chain seq x y z
N MET A 1 1.09 -25.74 -17.55
CA MET A 1 1.47 -25.03 -16.31
C MET A 1 1.42 -23.57 -16.71
N GLY A 2 0.33 -22.87 -16.38
CA GLY A 2 0.11 -21.51 -16.85
C GLY A 2 1.07 -20.56 -16.14
N ASP A 3 1.76 -19.74 -16.92
CA ASP A 3 2.55 -18.61 -16.44
C ASP A 3 1.73 -17.79 -15.45
N ILE A 4 2.15 -17.76 -14.19
CA ILE A 4 1.59 -16.88 -13.14
C ILE A 4 2.01 -15.41 -13.36
N THR A 5 2.76 -15.13 -14.42
CA THR A 5 3.28 -13.80 -14.78
C THR A 5 2.31 -12.93 -15.58
N ALA A 6 1.07 -13.38 -15.80
CA ALA A 6 0.03 -12.55 -16.43
C ALA A 6 -0.53 -11.53 -15.43
N PRO A 7 -0.98 -10.33 -15.87
CA PRO A 7 -1.64 -9.32 -15.02
C PRO A 7 -2.84 -9.87 -14.22
N ASP A 8 -3.41 -11.00 -14.62
CA ASP A 8 -4.42 -11.75 -13.87
C ASP A 8 -3.88 -12.39 -12.57
N GLY A 9 -2.61 -12.80 -12.56
CA GLY A 9 -1.95 -13.39 -11.39
C GLY A 9 -1.72 -12.38 -10.27
N LEU A 10 -1.22 -11.19 -10.63
CA LEU A 10 -1.02 -10.10 -9.66
C LEU A 10 -2.37 -9.61 -9.09
N GLN A 11 -3.39 -9.46 -9.94
CA GLN A 11 -4.74 -9.12 -9.46
C GLN A 11 -5.31 -10.16 -8.48
N ALA A 12 -5.10 -11.45 -8.74
CA ALA A 12 -5.53 -12.50 -7.83
C ALA A 12 -4.79 -12.44 -6.48
N LEU A 13 -3.47 -12.17 -6.50
CA LEU A 13 -2.68 -11.99 -5.28
C LEU A 13 -3.15 -10.77 -4.48
N VAL A 14 -3.39 -9.63 -5.14
CA VAL A 14 -3.91 -8.42 -4.49
C VAL A 14 -5.30 -8.66 -3.91
N ALA A 15 -6.15 -9.44 -4.58
CA ALA A 15 -7.48 -9.78 -4.05
C ALA A 15 -7.42 -10.69 -2.81
N ASP A 16 -6.43 -11.58 -2.72
CA ASP A 16 -6.30 -12.56 -1.63
C ASP A 16 -5.50 -12.02 -0.43
N LEU A 17 -4.41 -11.28 -0.71
CA LEU A 17 -3.42 -10.83 0.29
C LEU A 17 -3.36 -9.30 0.43
N GLY A 18 -4.09 -8.54 -0.39
CA GLY A 18 -4.00 -7.08 -0.39
C GLY A 18 -4.56 -6.41 0.86
N ARG A 19 -5.34 -7.11 1.69
CA ARG A 19 -6.06 -6.50 2.81
C ARG A 19 -5.47 -6.84 4.17
N GLY A 20 -5.54 -5.88 5.09
CA GLY A 20 -5.13 -6.06 6.49
C GLY A 20 -3.62 -6.14 6.70
N ASN A 21 -2.83 -5.55 5.80
CA ASN A 21 -1.37 -5.56 5.93
C ASN A 21 -0.94 -4.50 6.94
N VAL A 22 -0.46 -4.90 8.12
CA VAL A 22 0.08 -3.96 9.10
C VAL A 22 1.41 -3.41 8.60
N ILE A 23 1.55 -2.08 8.61
CA ILE A 23 2.80 -1.40 8.27
C ILE A 23 3.72 -1.45 9.50
N ASP A 24 4.62 -2.42 9.51
CA ASP A 24 5.64 -2.58 10.53
C ASP A 24 7.02 -2.14 10.03
N SER A 25 8.01 -2.15 10.92
CA SER A 25 9.39 -1.83 10.58
C SER A 25 10.02 -2.79 9.57
N GLU A 26 9.52 -4.03 9.43
CA GLU A 26 10.01 -4.97 8.42
C GLU A 26 9.51 -4.57 7.03
N LEU A 27 8.24 -4.16 6.93
CA LEU A 27 7.62 -3.71 5.69
C LEU A 27 8.14 -2.36 5.21
N LEU A 28 8.67 -1.54 6.12
CA LEU A 28 9.32 -0.26 5.80
C LEU A 28 10.83 -0.38 5.56
N GLU A 29 11.43 -1.57 5.72
CA GLU A 29 12.88 -1.72 5.63
C GLU A 29 13.38 -1.37 4.21
N GLY A 30 14.23 -0.33 4.13
CA GLY A 30 14.71 0.17 2.84
C GLY A 30 13.69 1.03 2.08
N GLY A 31 12.59 1.40 2.74
CA GLY A 31 11.58 2.33 2.27
C GLY A 31 11.96 3.81 2.40
N PRO A 32 11.05 4.70 1.96
CA PRO A 32 11.29 6.15 1.93
C PRO A 32 11.10 6.83 3.30
N LEU A 33 10.41 6.18 4.24
CA LEU A 33 9.99 6.76 5.51
C LEU A 33 10.17 5.77 6.65
N GLU A 34 10.50 6.29 7.82
CA GLU A 34 10.53 5.55 9.08
C GLU A 34 9.12 5.50 9.71
N ALA A 35 8.87 4.50 10.58
CA ALA A 35 7.55 4.30 11.20
C ALA A 35 7.01 5.53 11.94
N HIS A 36 7.89 6.37 12.49
CA HIS A 36 7.51 7.58 13.21
C HIS A 36 7.14 8.77 12.31
N GLU A 37 7.46 8.70 11.01
CA GLU A 37 7.14 9.74 10.03
C GLU A 37 5.79 9.50 9.35
N LEU A 38 5.25 8.28 9.47
CA LEU A 38 4.00 7.88 8.83
C LEU A 38 2.78 8.66 9.35
N ASP A 39 2.84 9.16 10.59
CA ASP A 39 1.74 9.91 11.19
C ASP A 39 1.55 11.31 10.60
N ASP A 40 2.62 11.89 10.05
CA ASP A 40 2.62 13.22 9.47
C ASP A 40 2.73 13.19 7.93
N MET A 41 2.53 12.01 7.32
CA MET A 41 2.75 11.85 5.89
C MET A 41 1.69 12.57 5.06
N ASP A 42 2.11 13.15 3.94
CA ASP A 42 1.20 13.66 2.93
C ASP A 42 0.75 12.55 1.95
N ALA A 43 -0.11 12.91 0.99
CA ALA A 43 -0.63 11.96 0.01
C ALA A 43 0.46 11.37 -0.89
N ASP A 44 1.47 12.16 -1.28
CA ASP A 44 2.57 11.72 -2.12
C ASP A 44 3.50 10.76 -1.36
N GLN A 45 3.75 11.05 -0.08
CA GLN A 45 4.46 10.17 0.84
C GLN A 45 3.71 8.86 1.07
N ALA A 46 2.39 8.91 1.29
CA ALA A 46 1.55 7.72 1.40
C ALA A 46 1.62 6.84 0.15
N ALA A 47 1.66 7.44 -1.05
CA ALA A 47 1.83 6.70 -2.29
C ALA A 47 3.21 6.04 -2.40
N GLN A 48 4.27 6.69 -1.93
CA GLN A 48 5.61 6.09 -1.89
C GLN A 48 5.68 4.92 -0.90
N VAL A 49 5.09 5.05 0.29
CA VAL A 49 4.99 3.98 1.29
C VAL A 49 4.20 2.81 0.72
N ALA A 50 3.02 3.07 0.16
CA ALA A 50 2.21 2.04 -0.47
C ALA A 50 2.95 1.34 -1.62
N SER A 51 3.70 2.08 -2.44
CA SER A 51 4.50 1.51 -3.54
C SER A 51 5.59 0.57 -3.03
N HIS A 52 6.29 0.98 -1.97
CA HIS A 52 7.32 0.17 -1.34
C HIS A 52 6.72 -1.11 -0.74
N CYS A 53 5.66 -0.97 0.06
CA CYS A 53 4.96 -2.10 0.66
C CYS A 53 4.43 -3.07 -0.40
N PHE A 54 3.89 -2.56 -1.51
CA PHE A 54 3.42 -3.38 -2.62
C PHE A 54 4.56 -4.22 -3.23
N ALA A 55 5.73 -3.63 -3.42
CA ALA A 55 6.91 -4.34 -3.92
C ALA A 55 7.39 -5.42 -2.96
N VAL A 56 7.36 -5.17 -1.65
CA VAL A 56 7.75 -6.16 -0.62
C VAL A 56 6.74 -7.32 -0.56
N LEU A 57 5.44 -7.02 -0.54
CA LEU A 57 4.38 -8.02 -0.40
C LEU A 57 4.20 -8.89 -1.64
N PHE A 58 4.25 -8.28 -2.83
CA PHE A 58 3.93 -8.97 -4.09
C PHE A 58 5.17 -9.29 -4.94
N GLY A 59 6.36 -8.82 -4.55
CA GLY A 59 7.57 -8.95 -5.37
C GLY A 59 7.46 -8.21 -6.71
N HIS A 60 6.64 -7.17 -6.77
CA HIS A 60 6.31 -6.42 -7.99
C HIS A 60 6.82 -4.98 -7.91
N THR A 61 7.69 -4.59 -8.83
CA THR A 61 8.20 -3.22 -8.91
C THR A 61 7.11 -2.30 -9.42
N VAL A 62 6.68 -1.34 -8.58
CA VAL A 62 5.69 -0.33 -8.94
C VAL A 62 6.26 0.67 -9.96
N GLU A 63 5.55 0.89 -11.05
CA GLU A 63 5.95 1.82 -12.13
C GLU A 63 5.26 3.19 -11.97
N GLU A 64 4.00 3.20 -11.54
CA GLU A 64 3.19 4.40 -11.34
C GLU A 64 2.55 4.41 -9.96
N SER A 65 2.68 5.51 -9.23
CA SER A 65 1.96 5.72 -7.98
C SER A 65 1.46 7.15 -7.87
N THR A 66 0.31 7.32 -7.22
CA THR A 66 -0.32 8.62 -7.06
C THR A 66 -1.05 8.69 -5.74
N GLY A 67 -0.70 9.69 -4.94
CA GLY A 67 -1.43 10.07 -3.74
C GLY A 67 -2.76 10.72 -4.12
N LEU A 68 -3.82 10.34 -3.41
CA LEU A 68 -5.12 11.00 -3.50
C LEU A 68 -5.44 11.65 -2.16
N GLU A 69 -6.35 12.64 -2.17
CA GLU A 69 -6.84 13.24 -0.92
C GLU A 69 -7.44 12.15 -0.02
N GLY A 70 -6.79 11.94 1.11
CA GLY A 70 -7.28 11.19 2.25
C GLY A 70 -7.82 12.12 3.33
N ASP A 71 -8.22 11.54 4.45
CA ASP A 71 -8.64 12.27 5.65
C ASP A 71 -7.53 12.15 6.70
N GLY A 72 -6.54 13.05 6.61
CA GLY A 72 -5.39 13.04 7.52
C GLY A 72 -5.78 13.27 8.98
N ASP A 73 -6.85 14.04 9.25
CA ASP A 73 -7.41 14.21 10.59
C ASP A 73 -8.01 12.90 11.14
N ALA A 74 -8.55 12.05 10.26
CA ALA A 74 -8.99 10.70 10.60
C ALA A 74 -7.87 9.64 10.57
N GLY A 75 -6.63 10.03 10.22
CA GLY A 75 -5.51 9.10 10.05
C GLY A 75 -5.72 8.15 8.87
N GLU A 76 -6.26 8.66 7.77
CA GLU A 76 -6.52 7.90 6.55
C GLU A 76 -5.85 8.55 5.33
N TRP A 77 -5.12 7.75 4.57
CA TRP A 77 -4.49 8.14 3.31
C TRP A 77 -4.91 7.19 2.20
N ARG A 78 -5.04 7.71 0.98
CA ARG A 78 -5.55 6.94 -0.15
C ARG A 78 -4.73 7.22 -1.39
N GLY A 79 -4.80 6.31 -2.35
CA GLY A 79 -4.17 6.55 -3.65
C GLY A 79 -4.25 5.37 -4.59
N ARG A 80 -3.34 5.36 -5.56
CA ARG A 80 -3.13 4.23 -6.46
C ARG A 80 -1.66 3.85 -6.60
N VAL A 81 -1.44 2.57 -6.87
CA VAL A 81 -0.16 1.96 -7.29
C VAL A 81 -0.45 1.03 -8.48
N ASP A 82 0.17 1.28 -9.64
CA ASP A 82 -0.02 0.51 -10.89
C ASP A 82 -1.49 0.19 -11.23
N GLY A 83 -2.39 1.15 -10.97
CA GLY A 83 -3.83 0.99 -11.19
C GLY A 83 -4.60 0.29 -10.06
N PHE A 84 -3.93 -0.31 -9.07
CA PHE A 84 -4.54 -0.81 -7.83
C PHE A 84 -4.82 0.35 -6.88
N GLY A 85 -6.00 0.36 -6.24
CA GLY A 85 -6.31 1.33 -5.20
C GLY A 85 -5.66 0.92 -3.88
N PHE A 86 -5.12 1.87 -3.12
CA PHE A 86 -4.67 1.62 -1.75
C PHE A 86 -5.38 2.54 -0.75
N VAL A 87 -5.52 2.05 0.47
CA VAL A 87 -5.93 2.82 1.65
C VAL A 87 -4.97 2.48 2.78
N ILE A 88 -4.37 3.51 3.39
CA ILE A 88 -3.67 3.40 4.65
C ILE A 88 -4.57 4.00 5.71
N SER A 89 -4.83 3.28 6.79
CA SER A 89 -5.69 3.76 7.88
C SER A 89 -5.23 3.21 9.23
N ARG A 90 -5.55 3.90 10.31
CA ARG A 90 -5.35 3.36 11.66
C ARG A 90 -6.46 2.37 12.03
N ASP A 91 -6.07 1.25 12.60
CA ASP A 91 -7.01 0.29 13.19
C ASP A 91 -7.43 0.69 14.63
N ASP A 92 -8.25 -0.16 15.26
CA ASP A 92 -8.76 0.07 16.62
C ASP A 92 -7.68 0.08 17.72
N VAL A 93 -6.49 -0.48 17.46
CA VAL A 93 -5.36 -0.48 18.41
C VAL A 93 -4.33 0.62 18.09
N GLY A 94 -4.51 1.32 16.96
CA GLY A 94 -3.72 2.47 16.54
C GLY A 94 -2.60 2.13 15.58
N ASP A 95 -2.53 0.89 15.08
CA ASP A 95 -1.56 0.45 14.09
C ASP A 95 -1.97 0.91 12.69
N LEU A 96 -0.99 1.25 11.86
CA LEU A 96 -1.25 1.60 10.47
C LEU A 96 -1.44 0.34 9.64
N VAL A 97 -2.58 0.25 8.99
CA VAL A 97 -2.98 -0.87 8.14
C VAL A 97 -3.10 -0.39 6.70
N LEU A 98 -2.53 -1.18 5.79
CA LEU A 98 -2.54 -0.98 4.35
C LEU A 98 -3.45 -2.01 3.68
N ASP A 99 -4.45 -1.50 2.98
CA ASP A 99 -5.39 -2.25 2.18
C ASP A 99 -5.24 -1.89 0.70
N PHE A 100 -4.79 -2.85 -0.09
CA PHE A 100 -4.86 -2.81 -1.55
C PHE A 100 -6.18 -3.39 -2.05
N SER A 101 -6.61 -2.86 -3.19
CA SER A 101 -7.82 -3.28 -3.87
C SER A 101 -7.60 -3.30 -5.37
N VAL A 102 -8.09 -4.36 -6.00
CA VAL A 102 -8.41 -4.34 -7.43
C VAL A 102 -9.54 -3.32 -7.60
N GLN A 103 -9.25 -2.12 -8.08
CA GLN A 103 -10.32 -1.21 -8.47
C GLN A 103 -11.11 -1.85 -9.62
N ALA A 104 -12.44 -1.75 -9.55
CA ALA A 104 -13.39 -2.22 -10.55
C ALA A 104 -13.51 -1.25 -11.73
#